data_AF-A0AAV7JEZ4-F1
#
_entry.id   AF-A0AAV7JEZ4-F1
#
_cell.length_a   1.000
_cell.length_b   1.000
_cell.length_c   1.000
_cell.angle_alpha   90.00
_cell.angle_beta   90.00
_cell.angle_gamma   90.00
#
_symmetry.space_group_name_H-M   'P 1'
#
loop_
_entity.id
_entity.type
_entity.pdbx_description
1 polymer ?
#
loop_
_entity_poly.entity_id
_entity_poly.type
_entity_poly.pdbx_seq_one_letter_code
_entity_poly.pdbx_strand_id
1 'polypeptide(L)'
;MEPERRDFRAMMFYDFMRKISVEQSHDNLVGAFQDQAPSKCTMERWYLDFRRERTSLQDEARSGQPSTAVTPETIAAAETLIKEDSRINYEQFAETLKIGKATINTILHDYLGVRGLLARWIPHNLSEMQLEARVEWCKFMLKKFKGGESKRVYEILTCDETWIYQYDPETKRQSSIWVFPGEDPPVKVRRARSVGKKMVAAFSVRLAQ
;
A
#
# COMPACT_ATOMS: atom_id res chain seq x y z
N MET A 1 32.63 -7.53 -24.33
CA MET A 1 32.08 -7.75 -22.98
C MET A 1 32.54 -6.56 -22.17
N GLU A 2 31.62 -5.74 -21.68
CA GLU A 2 32.01 -4.55 -20.88
C GLU A 2 32.19 -4.96 -19.42
N PRO A 3 33.36 -4.73 -18.81
CA PRO A 3 33.61 -5.05 -17.41
C PRO A 3 32.77 -4.18 -16.48
N GLU A 4 32.14 -4.81 -15.49
CA GLU A 4 31.45 -4.10 -14.42
C GLU A 4 32.45 -3.55 -13.39
N ARG A 5 31.99 -2.64 -12.53
CA ARG A 5 32.81 -2.09 -11.43
C ARG A 5 33.41 -3.16 -10.53
N ARG A 6 32.71 -4.29 -10.35
CA ARG A 6 33.20 -5.43 -9.58
C ARG A 6 34.38 -6.12 -10.27
N ASP A 7 34.36 -6.22 -11.60
CA ASP A 7 35.40 -6.88 -12.37
C ASP A 7 36.71 -6.11 -12.28
N PHE A 8 36.64 -4.78 -12.36
CA PHE A 8 37.82 -3.92 -12.10
C PHE A 8 38.39 -4.12 -10.70
N ARG A 9 37.56 -4.30 -9.68
CA ARG A 9 38.03 -4.57 -8.31
C ARG A 9 38.72 -5.93 -8.20
N ALA A 10 38.21 -6.94 -8.89
CA ALA A 10 38.85 -8.25 -8.95
C ALA A 10 40.22 -8.18 -9.64
N MET A 11 40.32 -7.43 -10.75
CA MET A 11 41.60 -7.20 -11.45
C MET A 11 42.60 -6.44 -10.59
N MET A 12 42.16 -5.37 -9.90
CA MET A 12 43.00 -4.64 -8.94
C MET A 12 43.49 -5.54 -7.78
N PHE A 13 42.62 -6.41 -7.27
CA PHE A 13 42.99 -7.35 -6.21
C PHE A 13 44.03 -8.36 -6.68
N TYR A 14 43.88 -8.88 -7.91
CA TYR A 14 44.87 -9.76 -8.52
C TYR A 14 46.24 -9.07 -8.68
N ASP A 15 46.27 -7.84 -9.19
CA ASP A 15 47.51 -7.06 -9.34
C ASP A 15 48.16 -6.73 -7.99
N PHE A 16 47.35 -6.43 -6.98
CA PHE A 16 47.81 -6.24 -5.59
C PHE A 16 48.48 -7.51 -5.04
N MET A 17 47.86 -8.69 -5.24
CA MET A 17 48.44 -9.99 -4.83
C MET A 17 49.75 -10.29 -5.54
N ARG A 18 49.91 -9.81 -6.79
CA ARG A 18 51.17 -9.89 -7.56
C ARG A 18 52.22 -8.86 -7.17
N LYS A 19 51.93 -8.00 -6.18
CA LYS A 19 52.80 -6.90 -5.72
C LYS A 19 53.14 -5.89 -6.82
N ILE A 20 52.24 -5.73 -7.79
CA ILE A 20 52.35 -4.70 -8.83
C ILE A 20 52.00 -3.35 -8.20
N SER A 21 52.74 -2.29 -8.54
CA SER A 21 52.44 -0.95 -8.02
C SER A 21 51.13 -0.42 -8.58
N VAL A 22 50.49 0.52 -7.88
CA VAL A 22 49.23 1.13 -8.35
C VAL A 22 49.41 1.78 -9.72
N GLU A 23 50.57 2.39 -9.95
CA GLU A 23 50.90 3.08 -11.20
C GLU A 23 50.98 2.10 -12.37
N GLN A 24 51.69 0.99 -12.18
CA GLN A 24 51.79 -0.05 -13.19
C GLN A 24 50.44 -0.74 -13.45
N SER A 25 49.65 -0.98 -12.39
CA SER A 25 48.30 -1.55 -12.54
C SER A 25 47.37 -0.59 -13.29
N HIS A 26 47.45 0.72 -13.00
CA HIS A 26 46.67 1.74 -13.69
C HIS A 26 47.05 1.81 -15.17
N ASP A 27 48.33 1.83 -15.50
CA ASP A 27 48.78 1.86 -16.90
C ASP A 27 48.36 0.60 -17.67
N ASN A 28 48.39 -0.57 -17.03
CA ASN A 28 47.90 -1.82 -17.60
C ASN A 28 46.39 -1.78 -17.87
N LEU A 29 45.60 -1.31 -16.90
CA LEU A 29 44.14 -1.23 -17.02
C LEU A 29 43.72 -0.17 -18.06
N VAL A 30 44.38 0.99 -18.10
CA VAL A 30 44.14 2.01 -19.12
C VAL A 30 44.56 1.51 -20.51
N GLY A 31 45.69 0.80 -20.61
CA GLY A 31 46.12 0.20 -21.88
C GLY A 31 45.13 -0.83 -22.44
N ALA A 32 44.48 -1.61 -21.56
CA ALA A 32 43.52 -2.63 -21.95
C ALA A 32 42.08 -2.12 -22.13
N PHE A 33 41.63 -1.18 -21.29
CA PHE A 33 40.22 -0.77 -21.19
C PHE A 33 39.97 0.72 -21.45
N GLN A 34 41.02 1.52 -21.68
CA GLN A 34 40.96 2.94 -22.05
C GLN A 34 40.00 3.74 -21.13
N ASP A 35 38.96 4.35 -21.70
CA ASP A 35 38.01 5.22 -20.98
C ASP A 35 37.15 4.48 -19.95
N GLN A 36 37.11 3.15 -20.00
CA GLN A 36 36.37 2.33 -19.02
C GLN A 36 37.20 2.03 -17.77
N ALA A 37 38.52 2.30 -17.80
CA ALA A 37 39.40 2.02 -16.68
C ALA A 37 39.07 2.92 -15.46
N PRO A 38 39.18 2.40 -14.23
CA PRO A 38 39.02 3.20 -13.02
C PRO A 38 40.09 4.30 -12.94
N SER A 39 39.72 5.46 -12.42
CA SER A 39 40.68 6.53 -12.17
C SER A 39 41.79 6.08 -11.20
N LYS A 40 43.00 6.63 -11.37
CA LYS A 40 44.14 6.38 -10.45
C LYS A 40 43.75 6.55 -8.97
N CYS A 41 43.02 7.61 -8.61
CA CYS A 41 42.56 7.81 -7.23
C CYS A 41 41.62 6.70 -6.73
N THR A 42 40.77 6.14 -7.59
CA THR A 42 39.93 4.99 -7.24
C THR A 42 40.80 3.76 -6.95
N MET A 43 41.80 3.51 -7.79
CA MET A 43 42.72 2.38 -7.59
C MET A 43 43.55 2.52 -6.32
N GLU A 44 44.06 3.71 -6.02
CA GLU A 44 44.81 3.99 -4.79
C GLU A 44 43.98 3.71 -3.53
N ARG A 45 42.69 4.11 -3.53
CA ARG A 45 41.77 3.80 -2.42
C ARG A 45 41.58 2.29 -2.25
N TRP A 46 41.35 1.55 -3.33
CA TRP A 46 41.20 0.09 -3.25
C TRP A 46 42.47 -0.61 -2.79
N TYR A 47 43.64 -0.18 -3.27
CA TYR A 47 44.92 -0.70 -2.79
C TYR A 47 45.17 -0.42 -1.31
N LEU A 48 44.77 0.75 -0.81
CA LEU A 48 44.81 1.07 0.61
C LEU A 48 43.87 0.15 1.41
N ASP A 49 42.67 -0.10 0.91
CA ASP A 49 41.70 -0.99 1.54
C ASP A 49 42.16 -2.46 1.53
N PHE A 50 42.84 -2.92 0.49
CA PHE A 50 43.45 -4.25 0.46
C PHE A 50 44.60 -4.39 1.48
N ARG A 51 45.39 -3.33 1.69
CA ARG A 51 46.38 -3.28 2.79
C ARG A 51 45.73 -3.31 4.17
N ARG A 52 44.48 -2.86 4.28
CA ARG A 52 43.66 -2.94 5.50
C ARG A 52 42.88 -4.27 5.59
N GLU A 53 43.27 -5.26 4.80
CA GLU A 53 42.70 -6.62 4.82
C GLU A 53 41.20 -6.66 4.51
N ARG A 54 40.69 -5.73 3.70
CA ARG A 54 39.31 -5.79 3.22
C ARG A 54 39.06 -7.09 2.43
N THR A 55 38.08 -7.87 2.87
CA THR A 55 37.76 -9.20 2.30
C THR A 55 36.68 -9.17 1.21
N SER A 56 35.98 -8.04 1.04
CA SER A 56 34.86 -7.92 0.09
C SER A 56 35.15 -6.95 -1.06
N LEU A 57 34.86 -7.39 -2.29
CA LEU A 57 34.90 -6.60 -3.52
C LEU A 57 33.57 -5.88 -3.82
N GLN A 58 32.52 -6.16 -3.04
CA GLN A 58 31.21 -5.52 -3.19
C GLN A 58 31.19 -4.12 -2.56
N ASP A 59 30.30 -3.28 -3.07
CA ASP A 59 29.96 -2.02 -2.40
C ASP A 59 29.39 -2.35 -1.01
N GLU A 60 29.86 -1.63 0.00
CA GLU A 60 29.20 -1.64 1.30
C GLU A 60 27.81 -1.05 1.19
N ALA A 61 26.91 -1.50 2.07
CA ALA A 61 25.60 -0.89 2.23
C ALA A 61 25.80 0.60 2.52
N ARG A 62 25.31 1.45 1.59
CA ARG A 62 25.36 2.89 1.79
C ARG A 62 24.37 3.24 2.88
N SER A 63 24.85 3.85 3.97
CA SER A 63 23.98 4.57 4.87
C SER A 63 23.41 5.76 4.10
N GLY A 64 22.17 5.61 3.61
CA GLY A 64 21.40 6.76 3.14
C GLY A 64 21.27 7.79 4.26
N GLN A 65 20.92 9.03 3.93
CA GLN A 65 20.61 10.03 4.94
C GLN A 65 19.43 9.52 5.79
N PRO A 66 19.60 9.28 7.11
CA PRO A 66 18.48 8.91 7.95
C PRO A 66 17.50 10.08 7.94
N SER A 67 16.22 9.79 7.67
CA SER A 67 15.16 10.79 7.83
C SER A 67 15.14 11.22 9.30
N THR A 68 15.67 12.41 9.60
CA THR A 68 15.72 12.98 10.95
C THR A 68 14.33 13.12 11.58
N ALA A 69 13.27 13.09 10.75
CA ALA A 69 11.89 13.26 11.18
C ALA A 69 11.15 11.95 11.53
N VAL A 70 11.74 10.77 11.28
CA VAL A 70 11.12 9.48 11.70
C VAL A 70 11.81 8.98 12.95
N THR A 71 11.27 9.35 14.11
CA THR A 71 11.69 8.84 15.42
C THR A 71 10.66 7.84 15.96
N PRO A 72 11.06 6.90 16.84
CA PRO A 72 10.10 5.98 17.47
C PRO A 72 8.97 6.71 18.21
N GLU A 73 9.25 7.90 18.76
CA GLU A 73 8.25 8.77 19.39
C GLU A 73 7.20 9.27 18.39
N THR A 74 7.64 9.73 17.20
CA THR A 74 6.70 10.18 16.14
C THR A 74 5.88 9.04 15.55
N ILE A 75 6.45 7.83 15.46
CA ILE A 75 5.73 6.63 15.02
C ILE A 75 4.65 6.27 16.03
N ALA A 76 5.01 6.23 17.33
CA ALA A 76 4.06 5.94 18.40
C ALA A 76 2.94 7.00 18.45
N ALA A 77 3.27 8.28 18.35
CA ALA A 77 2.28 9.36 18.32
C ALA A 77 1.33 9.25 17.11
N ALA A 78 1.86 8.90 15.93
CA ALA A 78 1.02 8.65 14.75
C ALA A 78 0.09 7.45 14.96
N GLU A 79 0.58 6.37 15.58
CA GLU A 79 -0.24 5.20 15.91
C GLU A 79 -1.37 5.55 16.90
N THR A 80 -1.08 6.34 17.93
CA THR A 80 -2.08 6.81 18.89
C THR A 80 -3.16 7.65 18.21
N LEU A 81 -2.78 8.57 17.32
CA LEU A 81 -3.74 9.40 16.60
C LEU A 81 -4.71 8.59 15.74
N ILE A 82 -4.24 7.51 15.08
CA ILE A 82 -5.10 6.64 14.26
C ILE A 82 -6.07 5.86 15.15
N LYS A 83 -5.61 5.39 16.32
CA LYS A 83 -6.45 4.66 17.28
C LYS A 83 -7.54 5.55 17.88
N GLU A 84 -7.24 6.83 18.10
CA GLU A 84 -8.21 7.83 18.55
C GLU A 84 -9.20 8.21 17.45
N ASP A 85 -8.71 8.56 16.26
CA ASP A 85 -9.53 8.87 15.09
C ASP A 85 -8.96 8.28 13.80
N SER A 86 -9.55 7.16 13.37
CA SER A 86 -9.23 6.53 12.09
C SER A 86 -9.53 7.41 10.86
N ARG A 87 -10.26 8.52 10.98
CA ARG A 87 -10.61 9.42 9.87
C ARG A 87 -9.65 10.60 9.70
N ILE A 88 -8.62 10.67 10.53
CA ILE A 88 -7.66 11.76 10.48
C ILE A 88 -7.07 11.94 9.08
N ASN A 89 -7.10 13.16 8.55
CA ASN A 89 -6.57 13.46 7.22
C ASN A 89 -5.06 13.79 7.30
N TYR A 90 -4.37 13.78 6.15
CA TYR A 90 -2.93 14.10 6.09
C TYR A 90 -2.58 15.51 6.59
N GLU A 91 -3.51 16.46 6.52
CA GLU A 91 -3.29 17.85 6.98
C GLU A 91 -3.35 17.94 8.50
N GLN A 92 -4.33 17.30 9.11
CA GLN A 92 -4.45 17.14 10.55
C GLN A 92 -3.23 16.38 11.11
N PHE A 93 -2.76 15.33 10.43
CA PHE A 93 -1.50 14.67 10.81
C PHE A 93 -0.31 15.63 10.81
N ALA A 94 -0.16 16.41 9.74
CA ALA A 94 0.94 17.37 9.61
C ALA A 94 0.85 18.48 10.66
N GLU A 95 -0.36 18.95 10.96
CA GLU A 95 -0.61 19.97 11.98
C GLU A 95 -0.37 19.48 13.40
N THR A 96 -0.79 18.26 13.72
CA THR A 96 -0.67 17.68 15.06
C THR A 96 0.77 17.25 15.36
N LEU A 97 1.41 16.55 14.43
CA LEU A 97 2.76 16.03 14.63
C LEU A 97 3.86 17.03 14.24
N LYS A 98 3.51 18.11 13.53
CA LYS A 98 4.46 19.08 12.95
C LYS A 98 5.49 18.42 12.02
N ILE A 99 5.04 17.42 11.26
CA ILE A 99 5.85 16.63 10.33
C ILE A 99 5.38 16.89 8.89
N GLY A 100 6.31 16.83 7.93
CA GLY A 100 5.99 16.93 6.50
C GLY A 100 5.15 15.75 5.98
N LYS A 101 4.28 16.01 5.00
CA LYS A 101 3.40 15.00 4.37
C LYS A 101 4.15 13.77 3.84
N ALA A 102 5.36 13.96 3.30
CA ALA A 102 6.19 12.86 2.79
C ALA A 102 6.61 11.88 3.90
N THR A 103 7.09 12.41 5.04
CA THR A 103 7.48 11.61 6.19
C THR A 103 6.28 10.90 6.81
N ILE A 104 5.11 11.55 6.89
CA ILE A 104 3.85 10.91 7.32
C ILE A 104 3.54 9.72 6.41
N ASN A 105 3.69 9.88 5.09
CA ASN A 105 3.46 8.80 4.15
C ASN A 105 4.39 7.58 4.40
N THR A 106 5.67 7.83 4.65
CA THR A 106 6.64 6.80 5.05
C THR A 106 6.22 6.14 6.37
N ILE A 107 5.85 6.91 7.39
CA ILE A 107 5.43 6.38 8.70
C ILE A 107 4.19 5.48 8.53
N LEU A 108 3.16 5.95 7.81
CA LEU A 108 1.92 5.22 7.63
C LEU A 108 2.13 3.90 6.86
N HIS A 109 2.87 3.92 5.76
CA HIS A 109 2.99 2.76 4.88
C HIS A 109 4.17 1.85 5.22
N ASP A 110 5.35 2.40 5.50
CA ASP A 110 6.56 1.59 5.70
C ASP A 110 6.72 1.10 7.15
N TYR A 111 6.29 1.91 8.13
CA TYR A 111 6.42 1.56 9.54
C TYR A 111 5.15 0.97 10.15
N LEU A 112 3.99 1.59 9.91
CA LEU A 112 2.71 1.14 10.47
C LEU A 112 1.95 0.16 9.54
N GLY A 113 2.26 0.15 8.24
CA GLY A 113 1.58 -0.71 7.26
C GLY A 113 0.10 -0.40 7.06
N VAL A 114 -0.39 0.76 7.53
CA VAL A 114 -1.79 1.13 7.45
C VAL A 114 -2.19 1.48 6.02
N ARG A 115 -3.47 1.24 5.70
CA ARG A 115 -4.05 1.54 4.39
C ARG A 115 -5.29 2.39 4.54
N GLY A 116 -5.43 3.39 3.68
CA GLY A 116 -6.66 4.14 3.54
C GLY A 116 -7.69 3.29 2.81
N LEU A 117 -8.69 2.78 3.54
CA LEU A 117 -9.79 2.01 2.97
C LEU A 117 -11.06 2.85 2.97
N LEU A 118 -11.87 2.67 1.93
CA LEU A 118 -13.19 3.29 1.88
C LEU A 118 -14.13 2.48 2.77
N ALA A 119 -14.85 3.16 3.66
CA ALA A 119 -15.85 2.50 4.48
C ALA A 119 -16.87 1.75 3.60
N ARG A 120 -17.28 0.56 4.05
CA ARG A 120 -18.34 -0.19 3.37
C ARG A 120 -19.67 0.43 3.74
N TRP A 121 -20.41 0.92 2.75
CA TRP A 121 -21.75 1.47 2.96
C TRP A 121 -22.74 0.32 3.05
N ILE A 122 -23.48 0.26 4.16
CA ILE A 122 -24.58 -0.69 4.33
C ILE A 122 -25.92 0.04 4.42
N PRO A 123 -27.03 -0.59 3.97
CA PRO A 123 -28.35 0.02 4.06
C PRO A 123 -28.77 0.32 5.51
N HIS A 124 -28.61 -0.65 6.41
CA HIS A 124 -29.08 -0.57 7.80
C HIS A 124 -28.16 -1.34 8.73
N ASN A 125 -27.99 -0.86 9.97
CA ASN A 125 -27.36 -1.63 11.03
C ASN A 125 -28.42 -2.56 11.65
N LEU A 126 -28.30 -3.86 11.41
CA LEU A 126 -29.30 -4.84 11.79
C LEU A 126 -29.06 -5.34 13.22
N SER A 127 -30.12 -5.59 13.98
CA SER A 127 -30.01 -6.30 15.25
C SER A 127 -29.74 -7.80 15.05
N GLU A 128 -29.26 -8.49 16.09
CA GLU A 128 -29.03 -9.95 16.04
C GLU A 128 -30.29 -10.72 15.64
N MET A 129 -31.44 -10.37 16.23
CA MET A 129 -32.73 -10.96 15.86
C MET A 129 -33.09 -10.72 14.38
N GLN A 130 -32.80 -9.53 13.83
CA GLN A 130 -33.02 -9.25 12.40
C GLN A 130 -32.07 -10.04 11.50
N LEU A 131 -30.83 -10.28 11.95
CA LEU A 131 -29.86 -11.11 11.23
C LEU A 131 -30.33 -12.57 11.20
N GLU A 132 -30.74 -13.12 12.34
CA GLU A 132 -31.25 -14.50 12.43
C GLU A 132 -32.47 -14.69 11.54
N ALA A 133 -33.48 -13.82 11.65
CA ALA A 133 -34.69 -13.89 10.83
C ALA A 133 -34.38 -13.85 9.32
N ARG A 134 -33.40 -13.03 8.90
CA ARG A 134 -32.96 -12.98 7.50
C ARG A 134 -32.31 -14.30 7.07
N VAL A 135 -31.45 -14.89 7.90
CA VAL A 135 -30.79 -16.17 7.61
C VAL A 135 -31.83 -17.29 7.51
N GLU A 136 -32.79 -17.33 8.43
CA GLU A 136 -33.88 -18.30 8.42
C GLU A 136 -34.74 -18.18 7.16
N TRP A 137 -35.11 -16.96 6.78
CA TRP A 137 -35.88 -16.72 5.56
C TRP A 137 -35.12 -17.15 4.31
N CYS A 138 -33.82 -16.87 4.22
CA CYS A 138 -32.97 -17.35 3.13
C CYS A 138 -32.94 -18.88 3.07
N LYS A 139 -32.76 -19.57 4.20
CA LYS A 139 -32.77 -21.04 4.27
C LYS A 139 -34.12 -21.61 3.82
N PHE A 140 -35.23 -21.01 4.27
CA PHE A 140 -36.57 -21.39 3.88
C PHE A 140 -36.79 -21.25 2.37
N MET A 141 -36.42 -20.10 1.80
CA MET A 141 -36.55 -19.83 0.37
C MET A 141 -35.70 -20.79 -0.48
N LEU A 142 -34.45 -21.06 -0.07
CA LEU A 142 -33.60 -22.05 -0.73
C LEU A 142 -34.25 -23.44 -0.74
N LYS A 143 -34.81 -23.89 0.40
CA LYS A 143 -35.54 -25.17 0.46
C LYS A 143 -36.77 -25.18 -0.44
N LYS A 144 -37.57 -24.11 -0.39
CA LYS A 144 -38.81 -23.95 -1.19
C LYS A 144 -38.54 -24.06 -2.70
N PHE A 145 -37.41 -23.55 -3.16
CA PHE A 145 -37.01 -23.57 -4.57
C PHE A 145 -35.96 -24.63 -4.90
N LYS A 146 -35.81 -25.66 -4.05
CA LYS A 146 -34.88 -26.78 -4.27
C LYS A 146 -33.45 -26.33 -4.61
N GLY A 147 -32.93 -25.36 -3.87
CA GLY A 147 -31.59 -24.81 -4.09
C GLY A 147 -31.40 -24.09 -5.44
N GLY A 148 -32.47 -23.77 -6.15
CA GLY A 148 -32.43 -23.13 -7.47
C GLY A 148 -32.84 -24.04 -8.64
N GLU A 149 -33.06 -25.33 -8.41
CA GLU A 149 -33.52 -26.26 -9.46
C GLU A 149 -34.97 -26.01 -9.89
N SER A 150 -35.78 -25.43 -9.00
CA SER A 150 -37.20 -25.17 -9.28
C SER A 150 -37.37 -23.96 -10.20
N LYS A 151 -37.94 -24.17 -11.40
CA LYS A 151 -38.33 -23.10 -12.33
C LYS A 151 -39.43 -22.17 -11.77
N ARG A 152 -40.08 -22.52 -10.65
CA ARG A 152 -41.10 -21.68 -10.01
C ARG A 152 -40.58 -20.33 -9.53
N VAL A 153 -39.26 -20.15 -9.44
CA VAL A 153 -38.66 -18.82 -9.17
C VAL A 153 -39.06 -17.81 -10.25
N TYR A 154 -39.29 -18.24 -11.50
CA TYR A 154 -39.69 -17.36 -12.61
C TYR A 154 -41.14 -16.85 -12.48
N GLU A 155 -41.97 -17.48 -11.66
CA GLU A 155 -43.33 -17.03 -11.37
C GLU A 155 -43.36 -15.86 -10.38
N ILE A 156 -42.22 -15.54 -9.75
CA ILE A 156 -42.13 -14.45 -8.78
C ILE A 156 -42.09 -13.12 -9.53
N LEU A 157 -43.16 -12.34 -9.37
CA LEU A 157 -43.19 -10.93 -9.73
C LEU A 157 -42.59 -10.12 -8.57
N THR A 158 -41.51 -9.39 -8.84
CA THR A 158 -40.90 -8.49 -7.85
C THR A 158 -41.30 -7.05 -8.14
N CYS A 159 -41.55 -6.30 -7.08
CA CYS A 159 -41.79 -4.87 -7.12
C CYS A 159 -40.84 -4.20 -6.14
N ASP A 160 -40.21 -3.11 -6.57
CA ASP A 160 -39.43 -2.25 -5.68
C ASP A 160 -39.76 -0.79 -5.96
N GLU A 161 -39.65 0.04 -4.92
CA GLU A 161 -39.86 1.48 -5.01
C GLU A 161 -38.55 2.19 -4.71
N THR A 162 -38.10 3.03 -5.64
CA THR A 162 -36.87 3.80 -5.46
C THR A 162 -37.13 5.30 -5.56
N TRP A 163 -36.47 6.05 -4.69
CA TRP A 163 -36.51 7.51 -4.73
C TRP A 163 -35.30 8.02 -5.51
N ILE A 164 -35.55 8.80 -6.57
CA ILE A 164 -34.55 9.55 -7.30
C ILE A 164 -34.45 10.94 -6.68
N TYR A 165 -33.28 11.25 -6.14
CA TYR A 165 -32.99 12.50 -5.43
C TYR A 165 -32.23 13.48 -6.35
N GLN A 166 -32.47 14.77 -6.17
CA GLN A 166 -31.80 15.83 -6.94
C GLN A 166 -30.33 16.06 -6.52
N TYR A 167 -29.94 15.66 -5.31
CA TYR A 167 -28.57 15.78 -4.81
C TYR A 167 -28.15 14.56 -3.96
N ASP A 168 -26.87 14.23 -3.99
CA ASP A 168 -26.26 13.13 -3.24
C ASP A 168 -25.30 13.66 -2.15
N PRO A 169 -25.62 13.53 -0.84
CA PRO A 169 -24.77 14.02 0.21
C PRO A 169 -23.64 13.02 0.50
N GLU A 170 -22.42 13.52 0.37
CA GLU A 170 -21.13 12.91 0.70
C GLU A 170 -20.64 11.83 -0.27
N THR A 171 -19.51 12.12 -0.93
CA THR A 171 -18.90 11.20 -1.90
C THR A 171 -18.21 10.04 -1.20
N LYS A 172 -18.14 8.87 -1.86
CA LYS A 172 -17.44 7.69 -1.32
C LYS A 172 -16.01 8.02 -0.86
N ARG A 173 -15.29 8.88 -1.58
CA ARG A 173 -13.93 9.34 -1.24
C ARG A 173 -13.85 10.07 0.10
N GLN A 174 -14.86 10.84 0.47
CA GLN A 174 -14.91 11.54 1.77
C GLN A 174 -15.11 10.59 2.95
N SER A 175 -15.46 9.31 2.69
CA SER A 175 -15.60 8.27 3.72
C SER A 175 -14.36 7.36 3.85
N SER A 176 -13.19 7.79 3.34
CA SER A 176 -11.93 7.07 3.53
C SER A 176 -11.47 7.13 4.98
N ILE A 177 -11.00 6.01 5.51
CA ILE A 177 -10.50 5.89 6.88
C ILE A 177 -9.23 5.02 6.88
N TRP A 178 -8.34 5.21 7.85
CA TRP A 178 -7.10 4.45 8.03
C TRP A 178 -7.36 3.16 8.80
N VAL A 179 -6.93 2.03 8.23
CA VAL A 179 -7.13 0.68 8.77
C VAL A 179 -5.78 -0.02 8.94
N PHE A 180 -5.59 -0.70 10.08
CA PHE A 180 -4.37 -1.47 10.35
C PHE A 180 -4.35 -2.81 9.59
N PRO A 181 -3.15 -3.41 9.41
CA PRO A 181 -3.04 -4.72 8.76
C PRO A 181 -3.89 -5.79 9.46
N GLY A 182 -4.81 -6.41 8.69
CA GLY A 182 -5.65 -7.52 9.17
C GLY A 182 -7.01 -7.11 9.71
N GLU A 183 -7.30 -5.82 9.79
CA GLU A 183 -8.62 -5.33 10.22
C GLU A 183 -9.61 -5.21 9.05
N ASP A 184 -10.88 -5.43 9.33
CA ASP A 184 -11.96 -5.21 8.38
C ASP A 184 -12.27 -3.71 8.22
N PRO A 185 -12.66 -3.24 7.02
CA PRO A 185 -13.09 -1.87 6.83
C PRO A 185 -14.34 -1.58 7.67
N PRO A 186 -14.41 -0.41 8.33
CA PRO A 186 -15.56 -0.07 9.14
C PRO A 186 -16.78 0.17 8.26
N VAL A 187 -17.91 0.02 8.92
CA VAL A 187 -19.22 0.06 8.32
C VAL A 187 -19.83 1.44 8.52
N LYS A 188 -20.31 2.04 7.42
CA LYS A 188 -21.04 3.32 7.46
C LYS A 188 -22.49 3.09 7.05
N VAL A 189 -23.43 3.51 7.89
CA VAL A 189 -24.85 3.51 7.56
C VAL A 189 -25.17 4.72 6.69
N ARG A 190 -25.93 4.51 5.62
CA ARG A 190 -26.36 5.60 4.72
C ARG A 190 -27.32 6.55 5.46
N ARG A 191 -26.99 7.85 5.50
CA ARG A 191 -27.86 8.89 6.09
C ARG A 191 -29.00 9.29 5.13
N ALA A 192 -30.11 9.78 5.69
CA ALA A 192 -31.26 10.26 4.93
C ALA A 192 -30.91 11.51 4.09
N ARG A 193 -31.52 11.64 2.89
CA ARG A 193 -31.23 12.69 1.89
C ARG A 193 -32.34 13.75 1.79
N SER A 194 -31.98 14.90 1.18
CA SER A 194 -32.67 16.21 1.13
C SER A 194 -34.05 16.33 0.44
N VAL A 195 -34.59 17.58 0.43
CA VAL A 195 -36.00 18.06 0.31
C VAL A 195 -36.74 17.74 -1.01
N GLY A 196 -36.04 17.51 -2.12
CA GLY A 196 -36.65 17.22 -3.43
C GLY A 196 -36.45 15.76 -3.87
N LYS A 197 -37.54 15.00 -4.04
CA LYS A 197 -37.51 13.57 -4.41
C LYS A 197 -38.65 13.18 -5.37
N LYS A 198 -38.37 12.28 -6.31
CA LYS A 198 -39.38 11.60 -7.16
C LYS A 198 -39.35 10.10 -6.86
N MET A 199 -40.52 9.49 -6.68
CA MET A 199 -40.63 8.03 -6.51
C MET A 199 -40.85 7.37 -7.86
N VAL A 200 -40.13 6.27 -8.09
CA VAL A 200 -40.29 5.39 -9.23
C VAL A 200 -40.59 4.00 -8.69
N ALA A 201 -41.72 3.42 -9.09
CA ALA A 201 -42.02 2.02 -8.85
C ALA A 201 -41.57 1.20 -10.06
N ALA A 202 -40.81 0.14 -9.82
CA ALA A 202 -40.33 -0.77 -10.86
C ALA A 202 -40.86 -2.17 -10.59
N PHE A 203 -41.55 -2.73 -11.58
CA PHE A 203 -42.03 -4.11 -11.57
C PHE A 203 -41.15 -4.93 -12.52
N SER A 204 -40.62 -6.04 -12.02
CA SER A 204 -39.77 -6.94 -12.79
C SER A 204 -40.35 -8.35 -12.81
N VAL A 205 -40.36 -8.93 -14.01
CA VAL A 205 -40.73 -10.33 -14.24
C VAL A 205 -39.59 -10.96 -15.05
N ARG A 206 -39.12 -12.14 -14.64
CA ARG A 206 -38.25 -12.94 -15.49
C ARG A 206 -39.11 -13.73 -16.45
N LEU A 207 -39.04 -13.41 -17.74
CA LEU A 207 -39.65 -14.22 -18.78
C LEU A 207 -38.93 -15.56 -18.82
N ALA A 208 -39.67 -16.65 -18.65
CA ALA A 208 -39.13 -17.99 -18.82
C ALA A 208 -38.79 -18.20 -20.31
N GLN A 209 -37.53 -18.57 -20.60
CA GLN A 209 -37.14 -19.14 -21.89
C GLN A 209 -37.40 -20.65 -21.90
#